data_AF-A2Z637-F1
#
_entry.id   AF-A2Z637-F1
#
_cell.length_a   1.000
_cell.length_b   1.000
_cell.length_c   1.000
_cell.angle_alpha   90.00
_cell.angle_beta   90.00
_cell.angle_gamma   90.00
#
_symmetry.space_group_name_H-M   'P 1'
#
loop_
_entity.id
_entity.type
_entity.pdbx_description
1 polymer ?
#
loop_
_entity_poly.entity_id
_entity_poly.type
_entity_poly.pdbx_seq_one_letter_code
_entity_poly.pdbx_strand_id
1 'polypeptide(L)'
;MPCRRIQHRKLVKVVTVCDSLDYYGNEFKAIVLEFISNRSLDTWLKTGNKVGTLSLIQRLNIILDVAQALEYLHNHIEPPIVHCDIKPSNILLDEDMVAHVSDFGLAKIMSVDASRQSLGESISNGVRGSIGYLAPEYGMGAEISASGVYSYGVLVLQMLTGKEPTDAIFDGTTSLPKYVEMNYPDKLSP
;
A
#
# COMPACT_ATOMS: atom_id res chain seq x y z
N MET A 1 -2.89 -26.27 -12.86
CA MET A 1 -3.21 -24.92 -13.38
C MET A 1 -1.92 -24.13 -13.42
N PRO A 2 -1.48 -23.56 -14.56
CA PRO A 2 -0.25 -22.79 -14.60
C PRO A 2 -0.48 -21.48 -13.84
N CYS A 3 0.06 -21.35 -12.63
CA CYS A 3 0.07 -20.08 -11.91
C CYS A 3 0.79 -19.06 -12.79
N ARG A 4 0.06 -18.11 -13.38
CA ARG A 4 0.68 -16.89 -13.90
C ARG A 4 1.44 -16.28 -12.74
N ARG A 5 2.77 -16.36 -12.76
CA ARG A 5 3.62 -15.81 -11.71
C ARG A 5 3.43 -14.29 -11.75
N ILE A 6 2.90 -13.71 -10.69
CA ILE A 6 2.90 -12.26 -10.46
C ILE A 6 4.37 -11.84 -10.48
N GLN A 7 4.76 -11.10 -11.52
CA GLN A 7 6.14 -10.69 -11.75
C GLN A 7 6.14 -9.27 -12.32
N HIS A 8 6.58 -8.34 -11.50
CA HIS A 8 6.73 -6.95 -11.89
C HIS A 8 7.90 -6.34 -11.14
N ARG A 9 8.69 -5.53 -11.83
CA ARG A 9 9.94 -4.92 -11.31
C ARG A 9 9.74 -3.95 -10.13
N LYS A 10 8.49 -3.60 -9.82
CA LYS A 10 8.11 -2.71 -8.71
C LYS A 10 7.36 -3.46 -7.60
N LEU A 11 7.39 -4.79 -7.63
CA LEU A 11 6.84 -5.66 -6.59
C LEU A 11 7.97 -6.49 -6.01
N VAL A 12 8.00 -6.62 -4.68
CA VAL A 12 8.95 -7.51 -4.02
C VAL A 12 8.70 -8.95 -4.46
N LYS A 13 9.75 -9.57 -4.98
CA LYS A 13 9.72 -10.93 -5.49
C LYS A 13 9.70 -11.95 -4.36
N VAL A 14 8.77 -12.89 -4.47
CA VAL A 14 8.81 -14.14 -3.70
C VAL A 14 9.90 -15.04 -4.29
N VAL A 15 10.92 -15.32 -3.50
CA VAL A 15 11.99 -16.27 -3.85
C VAL A 15 11.47 -17.69 -3.72
N THR A 16 10.90 -18.03 -2.57
CA THR A 16 10.30 -19.34 -2.31
C THR A 16 9.30 -19.28 -1.14
N VAL A 17 8.52 -20.35 -0.98
CA VAL A 17 7.68 -20.59 0.20
C VAL A 17 8.23 -21.83 0.92
N CYS A 18 8.25 -21.76 2.24
CA CYS A 18 8.52 -22.89 3.12
C CYS A 18 7.19 -23.35 3.73
N ASP A 19 6.91 -24.64 3.58
CA ASP A 19 5.80 -25.33 4.23
C ASP A 19 6.38 -26.61 4.84
N SER A 20 6.59 -26.60 6.16
CA SER A 20 7.35 -27.63 6.87
C SER A 20 6.89 -27.75 8.32
N LEU A 21 7.62 -28.55 9.10
CA LEU A 21 7.46 -28.64 10.55
C LEU A 21 8.63 -27.94 11.25
N ASP A 22 8.36 -27.27 12.37
CA ASP A 22 9.40 -26.75 13.26
C ASP A 22 10.10 -27.88 14.03
N TYR A 23 11.09 -27.52 14.85
CA TYR A 23 11.83 -28.48 15.67
C TYR A 23 10.95 -29.27 16.65
N TYR A 24 9.79 -28.74 17.05
CA TYR A 24 8.85 -29.38 17.97
C TYR A 24 7.74 -30.17 17.24
N GLY A 25 7.78 -30.23 15.90
CA GLY A 25 6.78 -30.90 15.09
C GLY A 25 5.52 -30.08 14.83
N ASN A 26 5.51 -28.76 15.11
CA ASN A 26 4.40 -27.88 14.78
C ASN A 26 4.48 -27.41 13.33
N GLU A 27 3.33 -27.11 12.73
CA GLU A 27 3.27 -26.54 11.38
C GLU A 27 4.02 -25.20 11.32
N PHE A 28 4.95 -25.09 10.37
CA PHE A 28 5.73 -23.90 10.11
C PHE A 28 5.59 -23.48 8.64
N LYS A 29 5.10 -22.25 8.45
CA LYS A 29 4.97 -21.64 7.13
C LYS A 29 5.75 -20.34 7.09
N ALA A 30 6.55 -20.16 6.05
CA ALA A 30 7.29 -18.92 5.83
C ALA A 30 7.35 -18.57 4.35
N ILE A 31 7.44 -17.28 4.07
CA ILE A 31 7.67 -16.76 2.72
C ILE A 31 9.05 -16.14 2.72
N VAL A 32 9.90 -16.57 1.79
CA VAL A 32 11.23 -16.01 1.58
C VAL A 32 11.11 -15.00 0.44
N LEU A 33 11.40 -13.74 0.76
CA LEU A 33 11.36 -12.61 -0.17
C LEU A 33 12.78 -12.21 -0.57
N GLU A 34 12.91 -11.54 -1.71
CA GLU A 34 14.16 -10.86 -2.03
C GLU A 34 14.46 -9.74 -1.01
N PHE A 35 15.74 -9.49 -0.77
CA PHE A 35 16.16 -8.44 0.15
C PHE A 35 16.30 -7.11 -0.60
N ILE A 36 15.62 -6.08 -0.08
CA ILE A 36 15.63 -4.72 -0.62
C ILE A 36 16.38 -3.81 0.39
N SER A 37 17.49 -3.21 -0.05
CA SER A 37 18.59 -2.77 0.83
C SER A 37 18.37 -1.43 1.55
N ASN A 38 17.66 -0.47 0.95
CA ASN A 38 17.48 0.88 1.49
C ASN A 38 16.25 1.00 2.42
N ARG A 39 15.79 -0.10 3.03
CA ARG A 39 14.69 -0.13 4.01
C ARG A 39 13.38 0.41 3.42
N SER A 40 12.39 0.65 4.28
CA SER A 40 11.07 1.16 3.90
C SER A 40 11.06 2.69 3.74
N LEU A 41 10.19 3.20 2.87
CA LEU A 41 9.91 4.62 2.69
C LEU A 41 9.52 5.30 4.03
N ASP A 42 8.84 4.59 4.93
CA ASP A 42 8.53 5.07 6.29
C ASP A 42 9.78 5.54 7.03
N THR A 43 10.88 4.80 6.92
CA THR A 43 12.16 5.15 7.56
C THR A 43 12.68 6.48 7.04
N TRP A 44 12.62 6.68 5.72
CA TRP A 44 13.08 7.89 5.03
C TRP A 44 12.19 9.11 5.31
N LEU A 45 10.88 8.92 5.45
CA LEU A 45 9.95 9.99 5.79
C LEU A 45 10.12 10.44 7.26
N LYS A 46 10.38 9.50 8.18
CA LYS A 46 10.60 9.79 9.61
C LYS A 46 11.97 10.42 9.92
N THR A 47 12.95 10.30 9.03
CA THR A 47 14.29 10.85 9.29
C THR A 47 14.33 12.39 9.30
N GLY A 48 13.29 13.06 8.78
CA GLY A 48 13.17 14.53 8.73
C GLY A 48 14.31 15.19 7.94
N ASN A 49 14.49 16.52 8.03
CA ASN A 49 15.51 17.36 7.34
C ASN A 49 16.99 17.04 7.67
N LYS A 50 17.30 15.83 8.12
CA LYS A 50 18.67 15.36 8.32
C LYS A 50 19.28 14.88 7.01
N VAL A 51 20.60 14.70 6.99
CA VAL A 51 21.30 14.02 5.89
C VAL A 51 20.60 12.67 5.63
N GLY A 52 20.06 12.50 4.41
CA GLY A 52 19.18 11.36 4.09
C GLY A 52 17.71 11.72 3.84
N THR A 53 17.35 12.98 3.57
CA THR A 53 16.01 13.32 3.06
C THR A 53 15.84 12.99 1.58
N LEU A 54 14.67 12.46 1.23
CA LEU A 54 14.26 12.33 -0.17
C LEU A 54 14.02 13.71 -0.79
N SER A 55 14.71 13.99 -1.90
CA SER A 55 14.43 15.13 -2.77
C SER A 55 13.03 15.03 -3.40
N LEU A 56 12.51 16.14 -3.91
CA LEU A 56 11.21 16.14 -4.61
C LEU A 56 11.21 15.18 -5.81
N ILE A 57 12.30 15.15 -6.58
CA ILE A 57 12.43 14.24 -7.74
C ILE A 57 12.37 12.78 -7.30
N GLN A 58 13.09 12.41 -6.23
CA GLN A 58 13.03 11.05 -5.69
C GLN A 58 11.63 10.69 -5.21
N ARG A 59 10.93 11.60 -4.53
CA ARG A 59 9.54 11.38 -4.11
C ARG A 59 8.62 11.14 -5.30
N LEU A 60 8.73 11.95 -6.36
CA LEU A 60 7.94 11.77 -7.59
C LEU A 60 8.23 10.45 -8.30
N ASN A 61 9.51 10.03 -8.34
CA ASN A 61 9.88 8.73 -8.90
C ASN A 61 9.31 7.57 -8.08
N ILE A 62 9.36 7.66 -6.75
CA ILE A 62 8.77 6.66 -5.84
C ILE A 62 7.25 6.59 -6.03
N ILE A 63 6.57 7.74 -6.15
CA ILE A 63 5.13 7.83 -6.45
C ILE A 63 4.81 7.07 -7.75
N LEU A 64 5.57 7.36 -8.82
CA LEU A 64 5.39 6.73 -10.12
C LEU A 64 5.62 5.21 -10.07
N ASP A 65 6.66 4.77 -9.36
CA ASP A 65 6.99 3.36 -9.20
C ASP A 65 5.87 2.58 -8.49
N VAL A 66 5.30 3.15 -7.43
CA VAL A 66 4.13 2.57 -6.74
C VAL A 66 2.91 2.56 -7.65
N ALA A 67 2.69 3.61 -8.45
CA ALA A 67 1.60 3.64 -9.41
C ALA A 67 1.70 2.52 -10.45
N GLN A 68 2.91 2.27 -10.99
CA GLN A 68 3.16 1.18 -11.94
C GLN A 68 2.87 -0.19 -11.32
N ALA A 69 3.25 -0.40 -10.06
CA ALA A 69 2.92 -1.63 -9.32
C ALA A 69 1.41 -1.83 -9.20
N LEU A 70 0.67 -0.79 -8.82
CA LEU A 70 -0.79 -0.85 -8.66
C LEU A 70 -1.51 -1.03 -9.99
N GLU A 71 -1.09 -0.33 -11.04
CA GLU A 71 -1.59 -0.52 -12.41
C GLU A 71 -1.42 -1.97 -12.86
N TYR A 72 -0.23 -2.55 -12.64
CA TYR A 72 0.03 -3.95 -12.96
C TYR A 72 -0.95 -4.89 -12.25
N LEU A 73 -1.13 -4.72 -10.93
CA LEU A 73 -2.02 -5.57 -10.14
C LEU A 73 -3.49 -5.44 -10.53
N HIS A 74 -3.95 -4.23 -10.86
CA HIS A 74 -5.35 -3.96 -11.19
C HIS A 74 -5.72 -4.29 -12.63
N ASN A 75 -4.82 -4.07 -13.59
CA ASN A 75 -5.15 -4.09 -15.02
C ASN A 75 -4.42 -5.18 -15.82
N HIS A 76 -3.33 -5.74 -15.29
CA HIS A 76 -2.49 -6.71 -16.03
C HIS A 76 -2.47 -8.11 -15.41
N ILE A 77 -3.14 -8.29 -14.26
CA ILE A 77 -3.40 -9.59 -13.65
C ILE A 77 -4.90 -9.91 -13.79
N GLU A 78 -5.20 -11.15 -14.18
CA GLU A 78 -6.56 -11.66 -14.29
C GLU A 78 -6.69 -12.94 -13.45
N PRO A 79 -7.59 -13.00 -12.46
CA PRO A 79 -8.42 -11.89 -11.94
C PRO A 79 -7.62 -10.76 -11.25
N PRO A 80 -8.08 -9.49 -11.27
CA PRO A 80 -7.38 -8.35 -10.66
C PRO A 80 -7.06 -8.54 -9.18
N ILE A 81 -5.98 -7.94 -8.71
CA ILE A 81 -5.54 -8.02 -7.31
C ILE A 81 -5.50 -6.62 -6.70
N VAL A 82 -6.16 -6.42 -5.56
CA VAL A 82 -6.08 -5.19 -4.77
C VAL A 82 -5.19 -5.41 -3.55
N HIS A 83 -4.21 -4.54 -3.31
CA HIS A 83 -3.24 -4.68 -2.22
C HIS A 83 -3.85 -4.49 -0.81
N CYS A 84 -4.83 -3.59 -0.68
CA CYS A 84 -5.56 -3.24 0.55
C CYS A 84 -4.75 -2.62 1.71
N ASP A 85 -3.41 -2.55 1.63
CA ASP A 85 -2.58 -1.94 2.68
C ASP A 85 -1.41 -1.11 2.13
N ILE A 86 -1.69 -0.18 1.23
CA ILE A 86 -0.66 0.75 0.71
C ILE A 86 -0.35 1.80 1.76
N LYS A 87 0.91 1.84 2.20
CA LYS A 87 1.46 2.76 3.19
C LYS A 87 2.99 2.79 3.12
N PRO A 88 3.69 3.81 3.66
CA PRO A 88 5.14 3.93 3.55
C PRO A 88 5.94 2.72 4.07
N SER A 89 5.48 2.01 5.09
CA SER A 89 6.23 0.86 5.61
C SER A 89 6.19 -0.35 4.69
N ASN A 90 5.23 -0.41 3.76
CA ASN A 90 5.07 -1.48 2.78
C ASN A 90 5.72 -1.12 1.44
N ILE A 91 6.36 0.05 1.33
CA ILE A 91 7.14 0.45 0.16
C ILE A 91 8.63 0.35 0.51
N LEU A 92 9.34 -0.62 -0.07
CA LEU A 92 10.78 -0.80 0.12
C LEU A 92 11.56 -0.09 -0.98
N LEU A 93 12.75 0.43 -0.67
CA LEU A 93 13.63 1.11 -1.62
C LEU A 93 14.88 0.27 -1.86
N ASP A 94 15.23 0.02 -3.12
CA ASP A 94 16.49 -0.66 -3.46
C ASP A 94 17.67 0.32 -3.52
N GLU A 95 18.85 -0.19 -3.91
CA GLU A 95 20.09 0.59 -3.98
C GLU A 95 20.03 1.79 -4.93
N ASP A 96 19.19 1.72 -5.96
CA ASP A 96 18.95 2.78 -6.95
C ASP A 96 17.81 3.72 -6.54
N MET A 97 17.29 3.57 -5.31
CA MET A 97 16.12 4.29 -4.79
C MET A 97 14.83 4.01 -5.59
N VAL A 98 14.77 2.87 -6.28
CA VAL A 98 13.56 2.39 -6.94
C VAL A 98 12.62 1.78 -5.90
N ALA A 99 11.33 2.07 -6.02
CA ALA A 99 10.33 1.61 -5.07
C ALA A 99 9.75 0.24 -5.44
N HIS A 100 9.62 -0.62 -4.42
CA HIS A 100 9.05 -1.96 -4.49
C HIS A 100 7.91 -2.10 -3.49
N VAL A 101 6.72 -2.41 -3.97
CA VAL A 101 5.55 -2.69 -3.12
C VAL A 101 5.72 -4.09 -2.51
N SER A 102 5.50 -4.17 -1.21
CA SER A 102 5.69 -5.36 -0.38
C SER A 102 4.48 -5.60 0.54
N ASP A 103 4.45 -6.73 1.22
CA ASP A 103 3.42 -7.12 2.19
C ASP A 103 2.00 -7.24 1.60
N PHE A 104 1.79 -8.34 0.88
CA PHE A 104 0.49 -8.73 0.33
C PHE A 104 -0.40 -9.46 1.35
N GLY A 105 -0.12 -9.38 2.65
CA GLY A 105 -0.86 -10.13 3.68
C GLY A 105 -2.35 -9.78 3.76
N LEU A 106 -2.75 -8.59 3.29
CA LEU A 106 -4.13 -8.14 3.21
C LEU A 106 -4.69 -8.12 1.77
N ALA A 107 -3.91 -8.55 0.78
CA ALA A 107 -4.31 -8.46 -0.62
C ALA A 107 -5.54 -9.33 -0.94
N LYS A 108 -6.35 -8.87 -1.90
CA LYS A 108 -7.60 -9.50 -2.32
C LYS A 108 -7.60 -9.74 -3.81
N ILE A 109 -8.02 -10.95 -4.20
CA ILE A 109 -8.26 -11.31 -5.60
C ILE A 109 -9.72 -11.00 -5.92
N MET A 110 -9.95 -10.14 -6.91
CA MET A 110 -11.27 -9.69 -7.33
C MET A 110 -11.84 -10.66 -8.37
N SER A 111 -12.69 -11.61 -7.95
CA SER A 111 -13.36 -12.49 -8.93
C SER A 111 -14.48 -11.77 -9.67
N VAL A 112 -14.77 -12.18 -10.92
CA VAL A 112 -15.80 -11.56 -11.79
C VAL A 112 -17.20 -11.61 -11.16
N ASP A 113 -17.51 -12.67 -10.41
CA ASP A 113 -18.76 -12.81 -9.64
C ASP A 113 -18.76 -12.01 -8.32
N ALA A 114 -17.58 -11.59 -7.84
CA ALA A 114 -17.41 -10.79 -6.61
C ALA A 114 -17.52 -9.28 -6.83
N SER A 115 -17.75 -8.80 -8.07
CA SER A 115 -18.30 -7.45 -8.30
C SER A 115 -19.65 -7.22 -7.58
N ARG A 116 -20.31 -8.32 -7.16
CA ARG A 116 -21.51 -8.34 -6.31
C ARG A 116 -21.27 -8.74 -4.86
N GLN A 117 -20.04 -9.03 -4.45
CA GLN A 117 -19.70 -9.12 -3.03
C GLN A 117 -19.60 -7.69 -2.48
N SER A 118 -20.77 -7.10 -2.24
CA SER A 118 -20.88 -6.13 -1.17
C SER A 118 -20.36 -6.77 0.11
N LEU A 119 -19.89 -5.94 1.02
CA LEU A 119 -19.23 -6.26 2.28
C LEU A 119 -19.91 -7.29 3.21
N GLY A 120 -21.00 -7.96 2.84
CA GLY A 120 -21.65 -9.01 3.63
C GLY A 120 -20.69 -10.12 4.11
N GLU A 121 -19.71 -10.51 3.30
CA GLU A 121 -18.68 -11.47 3.72
C GLU A 121 -17.49 -10.82 4.45
N SER A 122 -17.20 -9.53 4.18
CA SER A 122 -16.06 -8.82 4.79
C SER A 122 -16.36 -8.18 6.16
N ILE A 123 -17.62 -7.82 6.45
CA ILE A 123 -18.05 -7.31 7.77
C ILE A 123 -17.88 -8.39 8.85
N SER A 124 -17.98 -9.67 8.49
CA SER A 124 -17.72 -10.79 9.42
C SER A 124 -16.27 -10.87 9.92
N ASN A 125 -15.31 -10.26 9.19
CA ASN A 125 -13.87 -10.37 9.44
C ASN A 125 -13.21 -9.08 9.98
N GLY A 126 -13.99 -8.04 10.24
CA GLY A 126 -13.56 -6.73 10.75
C GLY A 126 -12.89 -5.84 9.70
N VAL A 127 -12.84 -4.53 10.00
CA VAL A 127 -12.10 -3.54 9.19
C VAL A 127 -10.60 -3.85 9.31
N ARG A 128 -9.93 -4.12 8.17
CA ARG A 128 -8.49 -4.44 8.10
C ARG A 128 -7.77 -3.46 7.19
N GLY A 129 -6.60 -3.02 7.61
CA GLY A 129 -5.74 -2.04 6.93
C GLY A 129 -5.18 -1.03 7.93
N SER A 130 -4.45 -0.04 7.43
CA SER A 130 -3.70 0.89 8.30
C SER A 130 -4.44 2.20 8.56
N ILE A 131 -4.54 2.58 9.85
CA ILE A 131 -5.15 3.83 10.29
C ILE A 131 -4.51 5.01 9.54
N GLY A 132 -5.34 5.94 9.07
CA GLY A 132 -4.91 7.09 8.29
C GLY A 132 -4.86 6.86 6.77
N TYR A 133 -4.74 5.61 6.32
CA TYR A 133 -4.74 5.23 4.89
C TYR A 133 -6.03 4.54 4.45
N LEU A 134 -6.90 4.18 5.39
CA LEU A 134 -8.21 3.59 5.12
C LEU A 134 -9.17 4.65 4.58
N ALA A 135 -9.84 4.32 3.47
CA ALA A 135 -10.91 5.16 2.94
C ALA A 135 -12.05 5.28 3.96
N PRO A 136 -12.64 6.48 4.16
CA PRO A 136 -13.72 6.67 5.14
C PRO A 136 -14.94 5.77 4.86
N GLU A 137 -15.19 5.48 3.58
CA GLU A 137 -16.26 4.61 3.11
C GLU A 137 -15.95 3.10 3.27
N TYR A 138 -14.72 2.73 3.60
CA TYR A 138 -14.31 1.32 3.73
C TYR A 138 -15.01 0.61 4.90
N GLY A 139 -15.41 1.35 5.94
CA GLY A 139 -16.27 0.84 7.02
C GLY A 139 -17.76 0.83 6.69
N MET A 140 -18.17 1.40 5.55
CA MET A 140 -19.57 1.63 5.17
C MET A 140 -20.06 0.74 4.02
N GLY A 141 -19.26 -0.19 3.52
CA GLY A 141 -19.68 -1.07 2.45
C GLY A 141 -19.10 -0.77 1.06
N ALA A 142 -18.13 0.14 0.94
CA ALA A 142 -17.57 0.55 -0.35
C ALA A 142 -16.77 -0.53 -1.08
N GLU A 143 -16.65 -0.38 -2.40
CA GLU A 143 -15.92 -1.31 -3.26
C GLU A 143 -14.43 -1.37 -2.89
N ILE A 144 -13.88 -2.59 -2.90
CA ILE A 144 -12.47 -2.86 -2.58
C ILE A 144 -11.53 -2.12 -3.54
N SER A 145 -11.94 -1.93 -4.81
CA SER A 145 -11.22 -1.18 -5.84
C SER A 145 -10.94 0.27 -5.42
N ALA A 146 -11.91 0.95 -4.81
CA ALA A 146 -11.78 2.33 -4.36
C ALA A 146 -10.78 2.48 -3.20
N SER A 147 -10.69 1.47 -2.33
CA SER A 147 -9.81 1.48 -1.15
C SER A 147 -8.32 1.48 -1.52
N GLY A 148 -7.93 0.70 -2.53
CA GLY A 148 -6.55 0.68 -3.04
C GLY A 148 -6.10 2.01 -3.62
N VAL A 149 -7.01 2.73 -4.30
CA VAL A 149 -6.72 4.05 -4.87
C VAL A 149 -6.67 5.13 -3.79
N TYR A 150 -7.56 5.07 -2.80
CA TYR A 150 -7.57 6.03 -1.68
C TYR A 150 -6.27 5.99 -0.88
N SER A 151 -5.84 4.79 -0.48
CA SER A 151 -4.59 4.59 0.29
C SER A 151 -3.36 5.08 -0.46
N TYR A 152 -3.30 4.87 -1.78
CA TYR A 152 -2.29 5.45 -2.65
C TYR A 152 -2.35 7.00 -2.67
N GLY A 153 -3.56 7.58 -2.75
CA GLY A 153 -3.74 9.03 -2.67
C GLY A 153 -3.19 9.62 -1.37
N VAL A 154 -3.49 9.00 -0.22
CA VAL A 154 -2.94 9.42 1.08
C VAL A 154 -1.41 9.35 1.10
N LEU A 155 -0.84 8.26 0.56
CA LEU A 155 0.61 8.09 0.45
C LEU A 155 1.26 9.23 -0.39
N VAL A 156 0.64 9.61 -1.50
CA VAL A 156 1.08 10.76 -2.32
C VAL A 156 1.04 12.06 -1.50
N LEU A 157 -0.08 12.33 -0.81
CA LEU A 157 -0.22 13.54 0.00
C LEU A 157 0.83 13.60 1.12
N GLN A 158 1.11 12.48 1.80
CA GLN A 158 2.15 12.44 2.82
C GLN A 158 3.53 12.71 2.23
N MET A 159 3.85 12.15 1.05
CA MET A 159 5.12 12.41 0.39
C MET A 159 5.28 13.89 0.00
N LEU A 160 4.22 14.55 -0.45
CA LEU A 160 4.30 15.95 -0.89
C LEU A 160 4.25 16.95 0.27
N THR A 161 3.47 16.67 1.31
CA THR A 161 3.30 17.56 2.47
C THR A 161 4.32 17.32 3.57
N GLY A 162 4.91 16.13 3.62
CA GLY A 162 5.75 15.66 4.73
C GLY A 162 4.96 15.39 6.01
N LYS A 163 3.62 15.36 5.98
CA LYS A 163 2.76 15.17 7.16
C LYS A 163 2.29 13.73 7.25
N GLU A 164 2.54 13.09 8.39
CA GLU A 164 2.07 11.73 8.64
C GLU A 164 0.55 11.73 8.89
N PRO A 165 -0.25 10.85 8.26
CA PRO A 165 -1.71 10.85 8.41
C PRO A 165 -2.22 10.68 9.84
N THR A 166 -1.40 10.12 10.73
CA THR A 166 -1.67 9.91 12.16
C THR A 166 -0.96 10.89 13.08
N ASP A 167 -0.38 11.96 12.54
CA ASP A 167 0.27 13.02 13.30
C ASP A 167 -0.75 13.70 14.25
N ALA A 168 -0.29 14.14 15.42
CA ALA A 168 -1.13 14.67 16.50
C ALA A 168 -1.87 15.96 16.13
N ILE A 169 -1.46 16.62 15.03
CA ILE A 169 -2.18 17.76 14.43
C ILE A 169 -3.54 17.36 13.86
N PHE A 170 -3.76 16.07 13.59
CA PHE A 170 -5.01 15.52 13.10
C PHE A 170 -5.79 14.98 14.30
N ASP A 171 -6.61 15.85 14.90
CA ASP A 171 -7.42 15.61 16.12
C ASP A 171 -8.59 14.63 15.94
N GLY A 172 -8.59 13.82 14.88
CA GLY A 172 -9.67 12.93 14.50
C GLY A 172 -10.81 13.59 13.71
N THR A 173 -10.87 14.92 13.64
CA THR A 173 -11.87 15.64 12.81
C THR A 173 -11.31 16.01 11.42
N THR A 174 -10.01 16.32 11.36
CA THR A 174 -9.28 16.68 10.15
C THR A 174 -8.36 15.54 9.74
N SER A 175 -8.57 14.95 8.57
CA SER A 175 -7.65 13.98 7.96
C SER A 175 -6.65 14.69 7.05
N LEU A 176 -5.55 14.02 6.68
CA LEU A 176 -4.57 14.59 5.75
C LEU A 176 -5.20 15.08 4.41
N PRO A 177 -6.12 14.31 3.76
CA PRO A 177 -6.85 14.82 2.60
C PRO A 177 -7.62 16.11 2.88
N LYS A 178 -8.39 16.18 3.97
CA LYS A 178 -9.14 17.38 4.36
C LYS A 178 -8.22 18.57 4.65
N TYR A 179 -7.08 18.33 5.28
CA TYR A 179 -6.09 19.36 5.53
C TYR A 179 -5.58 19.97 4.23
N VAL A 180 -5.26 19.15 3.23
CA VAL A 180 -4.81 19.63 1.92
C VAL A 180 -5.93 20.41 1.22
N GLU A 181 -7.16 19.90 1.24
CA GLU A 181 -8.34 20.57 0.67
C GLU A 181 -8.55 21.96 1.29
N MET A 182 -8.49 22.08 2.62
CA MET A 182 -8.67 23.35 3.34
C MET A 182 -7.55 24.37 3.07
N ASN A 183 -6.32 23.91 2.79
CA ASN A 183 -5.17 24.80 2.55
C ASN A 183 -4.96 25.15 1.07
N TYR A 184 -5.62 24.44 0.15
CA TYR A 184 -5.53 24.66 -1.29
C TYR A 184 -6.90 24.61 -2.01
N PRO A 185 -7.93 25.32 -1.54
CA PRO A 185 -9.31 25.17 -2.02
C PRO A 185 -9.49 25.56 -3.50
N ASP A 186 -8.76 26.57 -3.99
CA ASP A 186 -8.94 27.13 -5.34
C ASP A 186 -8.17 26.37 -6.44
N LYS A 187 -7.54 25.23 -6.11
CA LYS A 187 -6.66 24.49 -7.05
C LYS A 187 -7.00 23.00 -7.19
N LEU A 188 -8.06 22.54 -6.52
CA LEU A 188 -8.44 21.12 -6.45
C LEU A 188 -9.83 20.83 -7.02
N SER A 189 -10.50 21.82 -7.62
CA SER A 189 -11.71 21.57 -8.40
C SER A 189 -11.35 20.77 -9.67
N PRO A 190 -12.04 19.66 -9.98
CA PRO A 190 -11.77 18.81 -11.14
C PRO A 190 -11.93 19.54 -12.48
#